data_AF-A0A954I143-F1
#
_entry.id   AF-A0A954I143-F1
#
_cell.length_a   1.000
_cell.length_b   1.000
_cell.length_c   1.000
_cell.angle_alpha   90.00
_cell.angle_beta   90.00
_cell.angle_gamma   90.00
#
_symmetry.space_group_name_H-M   'P 1'
#
loop_
_entity.id
_entity.type
_entity.pdbx_description
1 polymer ?
#
loop_
_entity_poly.entity_id
_entity_poly.type
_entity_poly.pdbx_seq_one_letter_code
_entity_poly.pdbx_strand_id
1 'polypeptide(L)'
;MVASRASALDLSQLPAAYIDAAHMTAERHVRLLVDGLTRLGSRTGRDSPVSIPAPLLLELAAAFQLEAWEQQGFTEHVASGLPDAATAFRELARRCVDAPMEFATASLASLSLRVLNFQLQRFAWAGQELLAADIRLSDQDDDHVLDSLVDFLWSHRHELSQILDCCPRSPE
;
A
#
# COMPACT_ATOMS: atom_id res chain seq x y z
N MET A 1 14.40 1.96 -26.71
CA MET A 1 13.76 1.00 -25.78
C MET A 1 14.83 0.52 -24.81
N VAL A 2 15.02 1.23 -23.69
CA VAL A 2 16.07 0.92 -22.70
C VAL A 2 15.42 0.04 -21.63
N ALA A 3 15.73 -1.25 -21.64
CA ALA A 3 15.36 -2.14 -20.56
C ALA A 3 16.21 -1.76 -19.34
N SER A 4 15.62 -0.98 -18.42
CA SER A 4 16.22 -0.73 -17.12
C SER A 4 16.30 -2.06 -16.37
N ARG A 5 17.50 -2.63 -16.30
CA ARG A 5 17.81 -3.70 -15.36
C ARG A 5 17.64 -3.12 -13.97
N ALA A 6 16.53 -3.41 -13.32
CA ALA A 6 16.41 -3.21 -11.88
C ALA A 6 17.48 -4.10 -11.21
N SER A 7 18.63 -3.49 -10.88
CA SER A 7 19.64 -4.12 -10.04
C SER A 7 18.96 -4.63 -8.78
N ALA A 8 19.26 -5.86 -8.38
CA ALA A 8 18.80 -6.40 -7.11
C ALA A 8 19.17 -5.41 -6.00
N LEU A 9 18.15 -4.84 -5.36
CA LEU A 9 18.32 -3.89 -4.27
C LEU A 9 19.17 -4.55 -3.18
N ASP A 10 20.35 -3.99 -2.91
CA ASP A 10 21.15 -4.39 -1.76
C ASP A 10 20.45 -3.85 -0.50
N LEU A 11 19.67 -4.72 0.14
CA LEU A 11 18.90 -4.39 1.34
C LEU A 11 19.78 -3.88 2.50
N SER A 12 21.08 -4.21 2.50
CA SER A 12 22.01 -3.78 3.54
C SER A 12 22.41 -2.30 3.43
N GLN A 13 22.16 -1.66 2.29
CA GLN A 13 22.44 -0.24 2.06
C GLN A 13 21.19 0.64 2.08
N LEU A 14 20.03 0.06 2.40
CA LEU A 14 18.81 0.85 2.51
C LEU A 14 18.88 1.78 3.73
N PRO A 15 18.55 3.07 3.57
CA PRO A 15 18.36 3.96 4.70
C PRO A 15 17.34 3.38 5.69
N ALA A 16 17.53 3.62 6.99
CA ALA A 16 16.63 3.10 8.04
C ALA A 16 15.14 3.39 7.76
N ALA A 17 14.85 4.57 7.19
CA ALA A 17 13.49 4.96 6.80
C ALA A 17 12.82 3.99 5.81
N TYR A 18 13.57 3.30 4.94
CA TYR A 18 13.02 2.27 4.04
C TYR A 18 12.64 1.00 4.78
N ILE A 19 13.39 0.64 5.84
CA ILE A 19 13.07 -0.53 6.67
C ILE A 19 11.79 -0.25 7.46
N ASP A 20 11.68 0.94 8.04
CA ASP A 20 10.48 1.37 8.77
C ASP A 20 9.25 1.40 7.84
N ALA A 21 9.40 1.95 6.63
CA ALA A 21 8.34 1.94 5.62
C ALA A 21 7.93 0.53 5.21
N ALA A 22 8.89 -0.39 5.06
CA ALA A 22 8.60 -1.79 4.75
C ALA A 22 7.85 -2.47 5.91
N HIS A 23 8.21 -2.19 7.16
CA HIS A 23 7.51 -2.69 8.35
C HIS A 23 6.06 -2.19 8.40
N MET A 24 5.84 -0.88 8.23
CA MET A 24 4.49 -0.29 8.18
C MET A 24 3.66 -0.89 7.05
N THR A 25 4.28 -1.13 5.89
CA THR A 25 3.62 -1.80 4.75
C THR A 25 3.22 -3.23 5.09
N ALA A 26 4.08 -3.97 5.80
CA ALA A 26 3.77 -5.33 6.24
C ALA A 26 2.58 -5.37 7.21
N GLU A 27 2.52 -4.47 8.19
CA GLU A 27 1.39 -4.38 9.12
C GLU A 27 0.08 -4.05 8.41
N ARG A 28 0.13 -3.17 7.42
CA ARG A 28 -1.00 -2.84 6.58
C ARG A 28 -1.45 -4.04 5.74
N HIS A 29 -0.52 -4.74 5.11
CA HIS A 29 -0.81 -5.96 4.35
C HIS A 29 -1.51 -7.01 5.21
N VAL A 30 -1.11 -7.17 6.47
CA VAL A 30 -1.81 -8.04 7.42
C VAL A 30 -3.25 -7.59 7.62
N ARG A 31 -3.50 -6.29 7.87
CA ARG A 31 -4.86 -5.76 8.04
C ARG A 31 -5.73 -6.01 6.81
N LEU A 32 -5.25 -5.65 5.62
CA LEU A 32 -5.97 -5.87 4.36
C LEU A 32 -6.27 -7.34 4.11
N LEU A 33 -5.32 -8.23 4.42
CA LEU A 33 -5.51 -9.66 4.29
C LEU A 33 -6.57 -10.18 5.28
N VAL A 34 -6.54 -9.74 6.53
CA VAL A 34 -7.56 -10.10 7.54
C VAL A 34 -8.95 -9.62 7.12
N ASP A 35 -9.07 -8.35 6.71
CA ASP A 35 -10.35 -7.77 6.27
C ASP A 35 -10.85 -8.47 5.00
N GLY A 36 -9.97 -8.70 4.04
CA GLY A 36 -10.24 -9.43 2.81
C GLY A 36 -10.75 -10.85 3.05
N LEU A 37 -10.03 -11.63 3.86
CA LEU A 37 -10.43 -13.00 4.21
C LEU A 37 -11.75 -13.04 4.99
N THR A 38 -11.99 -12.07 5.87
CA THR A 38 -13.24 -11.92 6.60
C THR A 38 -14.41 -11.68 5.64
N ARG A 39 -14.24 -10.78 4.65
CA ARG A 39 -15.24 -10.51 3.60
C ARG A 39 -15.53 -11.75 2.74
N LEU A 40 -14.53 -12.59 2.50
CA LEU A 40 -14.69 -13.86 1.78
C LEU A 40 -15.38 -14.96 2.61
N GLY A 41 -15.85 -14.65 3.82
CA GLY A 41 -16.59 -15.58 4.65
C GLY A 41 -15.72 -16.65 5.28
N SER A 42 -14.40 -16.43 5.39
CA SER A 42 -13.51 -17.28 6.19
C SER A 42 -13.87 -17.14 7.67
N ARG A 43 -14.91 -17.85 8.09
CA ARG A 43 -15.18 -18.06 9.51
C ARG A 43 -14.02 -18.90 10.05
N THR A 44 -13.24 -18.31 10.95
CA THR A 44 -12.10 -18.94 11.66
C THR A 44 -12.49 -20.13 12.54
N GLY A 45 -13.70 -20.67 12.41
CA GLY A 45 -14.23 -21.80 13.19
C GLY A 45 -13.78 -23.18 12.75
N ARG A 46 -12.61 -23.32 12.09
CA ARG A 46 -11.96 -24.64 12.00
C ARG A 46 -11.18 -24.85 13.28
N ASP A 47 -11.46 -25.94 14.00
CA ASP A 47 -10.76 -26.35 15.22
C ASP A 47 -9.27 -26.69 15.01
N SER A 48 -8.72 -26.49 13.81
CA SER A 48 -7.31 -26.75 13.52
C SER A 48 -6.70 -25.60 12.70
N PRO A 49 -5.52 -25.11 13.11
CA PRO A 49 -4.81 -24.06 12.37
C PRO A 49 -4.44 -24.58 10.98
N VAL A 50 -4.82 -23.82 9.95
CA VAL A 50 -4.42 -24.10 8.57
C VAL A 50 -3.06 -23.43 8.32
N SER A 51 -2.07 -24.22 7.91
CA SER A 51 -0.79 -23.68 7.46
C SER A 51 -0.92 -23.22 6.02
N ILE A 52 -0.68 -21.93 5.77
CA ILE A 52 -0.67 -21.33 4.43
C ILE A 52 0.78 -20.92 4.12
N PRO A 53 1.32 -21.25 2.93
CA PRO A 53 2.66 -20.82 2.55
C PRO A 53 2.80 -19.30 2.60
N ALA A 54 3.88 -18.80 3.22
CA ALA A 54 4.13 -17.37 3.32
C ALA A 54 4.14 -16.63 1.96
N PRO A 55 4.72 -17.18 0.86
CA PRO A 55 4.67 -16.52 -0.44
C PRO A 55 3.24 -16.33 -0.97
N LEU A 56 2.32 -17.26 -0.68
CA LEU A 56 0.92 -17.13 -1.05
C LEU A 56 0.24 -15.98 -0.28
N LEU A 57 0.49 -15.88 1.03
CA LEU A 57 -0.03 -14.78 1.84
C LEU A 57 0.48 -13.42 1.34
N LEU A 58 1.75 -13.34 0.92
CA LEU A 58 2.33 -12.11 0.38
C LEU A 58 1.70 -11.70 -0.96
N GLU A 59 1.50 -12.64 -1.90
CA GLU A 59 0.80 -12.37 -3.17
C GLU A 59 -0.65 -11.94 -2.93
N LEU A 60 -1.33 -12.59 -1.98
CA LEU A 60 -2.71 -12.28 -1.65
C LEU A 60 -2.85 -10.88 -1.04
N ALA A 61 -1.96 -10.53 -0.11
CA ALA A 61 -1.93 -9.18 0.46
C ALA A 61 -1.65 -8.12 -0.60
N ALA A 62 -0.75 -8.41 -1.55
CA ALA A 62 -0.48 -7.52 -2.68
C ALA A 62 -1.72 -7.31 -3.57
N ALA A 63 -2.49 -8.38 -3.85
CA ALA A 63 -3.74 -8.26 -4.59
C ALA A 63 -4.80 -7.43 -3.85
N PHE A 64 -4.93 -7.59 -2.53
CA PHE A 64 -5.81 -6.72 -1.71
C PHE A 64 -5.32 -5.26 -1.66
N GLN A 65 -4.01 -5.02 -1.65
CA GLN A 65 -3.47 -3.67 -1.73
C GLN A 65 -3.84 -2.98 -3.05
N LEU A 66 -3.76 -3.70 -4.17
CA LEU A 66 -4.23 -3.21 -5.47
C LEU A 66 -5.73 -2.91 -5.45
N GLU A 67 -6.54 -3.80 -4.88
CA GLU A 67 -7.99 -3.56 -4.72
C GLU A 67 -8.27 -2.29 -3.91
N ALA A 68 -7.55 -2.10 -2.79
CA ALA A 68 -7.71 -0.93 -1.93
C ALA A 68 -7.38 0.37 -2.67
N TRP A 69 -6.31 0.39 -3.47
CA TRP A 69 -5.98 1.53 -4.32
C TRP A 69 -7.07 1.82 -5.35
N GLU A 70 -7.55 0.79 -6.06
CA GLU A 70 -8.60 0.95 -7.07
C GLU A 70 -9.92 1.45 -6.48
N GLN A 71 -10.29 0.98 -5.28
CA GLN A 71 -11.46 1.46 -4.55
C GLN A 71 -11.34 2.94 -4.14
N GLN A 72 -10.12 3.44 -3.96
CA GLN A 72 -9.82 4.84 -3.69
C GLN A 72 -9.65 5.68 -4.98
N GLY A 73 -9.77 5.06 -6.16
CA GLY A 73 -9.62 5.71 -7.45
C GLY A 73 -8.19 5.79 -7.98
N PHE A 74 -7.21 5.19 -7.28
CA PHE A 74 -5.84 5.09 -7.77
C PHE A 74 -5.72 3.95 -8.79
N THR A 75 -5.38 4.30 -10.02
CA THR A 75 -5.32 3.35 -11.16
C THR A 75 -3.99 3.41 -11.93
N GLU A 76 -3.07 4.29 -11.52
CA GLU A 76 -1.79 4.54 -12.16
C GLU A 76 -0.83 3.35 -12.05
N HIS A 77 -1.06 2.44 -11.10
CA HIS A 77 -0.32 1.17 -11.02
C HIS A 77 -0.47 0.37 -12.31
N VAL A 78 -1.64 0.40 -12.95
CA VAL A 78 -1.88 -0.25 -14.24
C VAL A 78 -0.97 0.33 -15.33
N ALA A 79 -0.89 1.66 -15.41
CA ALA A 79 -0.01 2.35 -16.36
C ALA A 79 1.47 2.06 -16.09
N SER A 80 1.85 1.76 -14.84
CA SER A 80 3.19 1.32 -14.45
C SER A 80 3.49 -0.16 -14.76
N GLY A 81 2.52 -0.89 -15.33
CA GLY A 81 2.64 -2.29 -15.72
C GLY A 81 2.26 -3.30 -14.63
N LEU A 82 1.76 -2.85 -13.46
CA LEU A 82 1.11 -3.75 -12.51
C LEU A 82 -0.25 -4.21 -13.08
N PRO A 83 -0.73 -5.42 -12.75
CA PRO A 83 -2.08 -5.82 -13.12
C PRO A 83 -3.12 -5.00 -12.34
N ASP A 84 -4.34 -4.92 -12.89
CA ASP A 84 -5.49 -4.53 -12.07
C ASP A 84 -5.79 -5.61 -11.00
N ALA A 85 -6.53 -5.23 -9.95
CA ALA A 85 -6.80 -6.10 -8.81
C ALA A 85 -7.55 -7.38 -9.23
N ALA A 86 -8.55 -7.26 -10.11
CA ALA A 86 -9.31 -8.39 -10.60
C ALA A 86 -8.43 -9.42 -11.33
N THR A 87 -7.48 -8.94 -12.14
CA THR A 87 -6.50 -9.76 -12.85
C THR A 87 -5.52 -10.40 -11.88
N ALA A 88 -5.02 -9.65 -10.90
CA ALA A 88 -4.15 -10.18 -9.86
C ALA A 88 -4.81 -11.34 -9.10
N PHE A 89 -6.07 -11.19 -8.68
CA PHE A 89 -6.81 -12.28 -8.01
C PHE A 89 -7.03 -13.48 -8.92
N ARG A 90 -7.41 -13.27 -10.18
CA ARG A 90 -7.60 -14.38 -11.14
C ARG A 90 -6.31 -15.16 -11.37
N GLU A 91 -5.20 -14.47 -11.59
CA GLU A 91 -3.90 -15.10 -11.82
C GLU A 91 -3.42 -15.85 -10.57
N LEU A 92 -3.62 -15.27 -9.39
CA LEU A 92 -3.30 -15.91 -8.13
C LEU A 92 -4.13 -17.18 -7.92
N ALA A 93 -5.45 -17.10 -8.09
CA ALA A 93 -6.35 -18.25 -7.98
C ALA A 93 -5.99 -19.36 -8.97
N ARG A 94 -5.67 -18.99 -10.22
CA ARG A 94 -5.21 -19.93 -11.25
C ARG A 94 -3.92 -20.63 -10.82
N ARG A 95 -2.90 -19.88 -10.36
CA ARG A 95 -1.63 -20.45 -9.87
C ARG A 95 -1.83 -21.39 -8.68
N CYS A 96 -2.76 -21.09 -7.77
CA CYS A 96 -3.08 -21.98 -6.66
C CYS A 96 -3.62 -23.34 -7.10
N VAL A 97 -4.34 -23.40 -8.23
CA VAL A 97 -4.89 -24.64 -8.80
C VAL A 97 -3.85 -25.35 -9.66
N ASP A 98 -3.21 -24.63 -10.58
CA ASP A 98 -2.36 -25.20 -11.62
C ASP A 98 -0.98 -25.59 -11.08
N ALA A 99 -0.43 -24.83 -10.14
CA ALA A 99 0.96 -24.95 -9.69
C ALA A 99 1.17 -24.58 -8.21
N PRO A 100 0.48 -25.25 -7.26
CA PRO A 100 0.56 -24.91 -5.83
C PRO A 100 1.98 -25.03 -5.24
N MET A 101 2.84 -25.87 -5.83
CA MET A 101 4.23 -26.05 -5.40
C MET A 101 5.14 -24.85 -5.70
N GLU A 102 4.71 -23.94 -6.59
CA GLU A 102 5.43 -22.68 -6.80
C GLU A 102 5.50 -21.87 -5.51
N PHE A 103 4.44 -21.86 -4.70
CA PHE A 103 4.44 -21.11 -3.43
C PHE A 103 5.28 -21.74 -2.32
N ALA A 104 5.71 -23.00 -2.48
CA ALA A 104 6.58 -23.68 -1.53
C ALA A 104 8.07 -23.44 -1.83
N THR A 105 8.41 -23.12 -3.08
CA THR A 105 9.79 -23.06 -3.58
C THR A 105 10.17 -21.68 -4.14
N ALA A 106 9.19 -20.80 -4.39
CA ALA A 106 9.44 -19.50 -4.98
C ALA A 106 10.32 -18.62 -4.08
N SER A 107 11.46 -18.23 -4.65
CA SER A 107 12.27 -17.11 -4.20
C SER A 107 11.46 -15.83 -4.41
N LEU A 108 10.73 -15.43 -3.37
CA LEU A 108 9.93 -14.20 -3.25
C LEU A 108 8.77 -14.05 -4.26
N ALA A 109 7.58 -13.85 -3.72
CA ALA A 109 6.36 -13.51 -4.44
C ALA A 109 6.55 -12.31 -5.40
N SER A 110 6.52 -12.58 -6.70
CA SER A 110 6.84 -11.60 -7.73
C SER A 110 5.89 -10.40 -7.71
N LEU A 111 4.60 -10.61 -7.40
CA LEU A 111 3.63 -9.52 -7.33
C LEU A 111 3.87 -8.64 -6.11
N SER A 112 4.10 -9.23 -4.93
CA SER A 112 4.24 -8.48 -3.68
C SER A 112 5.46 -7.56 -3.70
N LEU A 113 6.57 -8.01 -4.29
CA LEU A 113 7.74 -7.15 -4.46
C LEU A 113 7.48 -5.99 -5.43
N ARG A 114 6.76 -6.22 -6.53
CA ARG A 114 6.44 -5.17 -7.50
C ARG A 114 5.48 -4.14 -6.90
N VAL A 115 4.46 -4.59 -6.15
CA VAL A 115 3.53 -3.70 -5.43
C VAL A 115 4.25 -2.91 -4.36
N LEU A 116 5.10 -3.54 -3.55
CA LEU A 116 5.91 -2.85 -2.54
C LEU A 116 6.81 -1.78 -3.19
N ASN A 117 7.50 -2.13 -4.28
CA ASN A 117 8.36 -1.19 -4.99
C ASN A 117 7.56 0.01 -5.54
N PHE A 118 6.42 -0.25 -6.18
CA PHE A 118 5.54 0.81 -6.65
C PHE A 118 5.06 1.71 -5.50
N GLN A 119 4.65 1.11 -4.37
CA GLN A 119 4.25 1.84 -3.18
C GLN A 119 5.37 2.74 -2.66
N LEU A 120 6.58 2.20 -2.54
CA LEU A 120 7.75 2.94 -2.07
C LEU A 120 8.09 4.12 -2.97
N GLN A 121 7.88 4.00 -4.28
CA GLN A 121 8.19 5.03 -5.27
C GLN A 121 7.10 6.09 -5.42
N ARG A 122 5.83 5.73 -5.22
CA ARG A 122 4.68 6.57 -5.60
C ARG A 122 3.84 7.07 -4.44
N PHE A 123 4.10 6.62 -3.21
CA PHE A 123 3.33 7.02 -2.04
C PHE A 123 4.20 7.52 -0.90
N ALA A 124 3.68 8.49 -0.15
CA ALA A 124 4.29 8.92 1.10
C ALA A 124 4.05 7.85 2.17
N TRP A 125 5.13 7.26 2.68
CA TRP A 125 5.04 6.09 3.57
C TRP A 125 4.31 6.41 4.87
N ALA A 126 4.54 7.59 5.44
CA ALA A 126 3.89 8.06 6.66
C ALA A 126 2.41 8.46 6.49
N GLY A 127 1.89 8.50 5.25
CA GLY A 127 0.52 8.96 4.99
C GLY A 127 -0.54 8.12 5.71
N GLN A 128 -0.32 6.81 5.78
CA GLN A 128 -1.25 5.91 6.44
C GLN A 128 -1.27 6.10 7.97
N GLU A 129 -0.13 6.35 8.59
CA GLU A 129 -0.04 6.56 10.04
C GLU A 129 -0.60 7.93 10.44
N LEU A 130 -0.21 8.96 9.70
CA LEU A 130 -0.54 10.34 10.04
C LEU A 130 -1.95 10.73 9.62
N LEU A 131 -2.42 10.25 8.46
CA LEU A 131 -3.68 10.69 7.85
C LEU A 131 -4.69 9.55 7.62
N ALA A 132 -4.35 8.30 8.02
CA ALA A 132 -5.17 7.12 7.72
C ALA A 132 -5.50 6.94 6.23
N ALA A 133 -4.65 7.48 5.34
CA ALA A 133 -4.89 7.53 3.90
C ALA A 133 -3.62 7.28 3.09
N ASP A 134 -3.79 6.72 1.89
CA ASP A 134 -2.73 6.66 0.89
C ASP A 134 -2.50 8.05 0.29
N ILE A 135 -1.32 8.62 0.55
CA ILE A 135 -0.93 9.90 -0.04
C ILE A 135 -0.04 9.59 -1.24
N ARG A 136 -0.57 9.83 -2.44
CA ARG A 136 0.19 9.73 -3.68
C ARG A 136 1.19 10.88 -3.77
N LEU A 137 2.45 10.56 -4.06
CA LEU A 137 3.47 11.52 -4.45
C LEU A 137 3.18 11.92 -5.90
N SER A 138 2.85 13.20 -6.10
CA SER A 138 2.63 13.76 -7.43
C SER A 138 3.98 14.15 -8.03
N ASP A 139 4.19 13.89 -9.32
CA ASP A 139 5.33 14.42 -10.08
C ASP A 139 5.11 15.91 -10.46
N GLN A 140 4.12 16.57 -9.87
CA GLN A 140 3.87 17.99 -10.09
C GLN A 140 4.97 18.84 -9.43
N ASP A 141 5.27 19.97 -10.06
CA ASP A 141 6.20 20.97 -9.54
C ASP A 141 5.85 21.31 -8.10
N ASP A 142 6.77 21.09 -7.16
CA ASP A 142 6.55 21.26 -5.72
C ASP A 142 5.98 22.66 -5.39
N ASP A 143 6.37 23.65 -6.20
CA ASP A 143 5.89 25.03 -6.13
C ASP A 143 4.36 25.12 -6.27
N HIS A 144 3.76 24.32 -7.16
CA HIS A 144 2.33 24.38 -7.43
C HIS A 144 1.48 23.80 -6.30
N VAL A 145 2.01 22.80 -5.58
CA VAL A 145 1.36 22.24 -4.38
C VAL A 145 1.41 23.25 -3.25
N LEU A 146 2.58 23.90 -3.06
CA LEU A 146 2.76 24.91 -2.04
C LEU A 146 1.82 26.10 -2.27
N ASP A 147 1.74 26.58 -3.52
CA ASP A 147 0.84 27.66 -3.92
C ASP A 147 -0.63 27.28 -3.68
N SER A 148 -1.03 26.05 -4.04
CA SER A 148 -2.40 25.57 -3.80
C SER A 148 -2.73 25.46 -2.32
N LEU A 149 -1.78 25.04 -1.49
CA LEU A 149 -1.95 24.96 -0.03
C LEU A 149 -2.05 26.37 0.56
N VAL A 150 -1.20 27.29 0.12
CA VAL A 150 -1.23 28.70 0.55
C VAL A 150 -2.58 29.32 0.19
N ASP A 151 -3.04 29.13 -1.04
CA ASP A 151 -4.34 29.65 -1.50
C ASP A 151 -5.50 29.07 -0.69
N PHE A 152 -5.46 27.77 -0.40
CA PHE A 152 -6.46 27.11 0.43
C PHE A 152 -6.48 27.68 1.85
N LEU A 153 -5.32 27.73 2.51
CA LEU A 153 -5.18 28.25 3.88
C LEU A 153 -5.59 29.73 3.94
N TRP A 154 -5.21 30.52 2.95
CA TRP A 154 -5.54 31.93 2.89
C TRP A 154 -7.03 32.16 2.70
N SER A 155 -7.67 31.37 1.84
CA SER A 155 -9.11 31.45 1.57
C SER A 155 -9.94 31.08 2.80
N HIS A 156 -9.48 30.12 3.61
CA HIS A 156 -10.19 29.63 4.80
C HIS A 156 -9.65 30.20 6.12
N ARG A 157 -8.78 31.22 6.08
CA ARG A 157 -8.09 31.74 7.28
C ARG A 157 -9.03 32.15 8.42
N HIS A 158 -10.19 32.73 8.08
CA HIS A 158 -11.16 33.20 9.09
C HIS A 158 -11.93 32.06 9.75
N GLU A 159 -12.21 30.99 9.00
CA GLU A 159 -12.86 29.78 9.53
C GLU A 159 -11.92 29.02 10.46
N LEU A 160 -10.64 28.92 10.06
CA LEU A 160 -9.59 28.34 10.89
C LEU A 160 -9.38 29.13 12.19
N SER A 161 -9.41 30.47 12.15
CA SER A 161 -9.34 31.30 13.36
C SER A 161 -10.47 31.00 14.33
N GLN A 162 -11.71 30.83 13.85
CA GLN A 162 -12.84 30.51 14.71
C GLN A 162 -12.69 29.14 15.40
N ILE A 163 -12.18 28.14 14.68
CA ILE A 163 -11.93 26.80 15.24
C ILE A 163 -10.85 26.86 16.33
N LEU A 164 -9.78 27.62 16.08
CA LEU A 164 -8.67 27.77 17.03
C LEU A 164 -9.08 28.59 18.27
N ASP A 165 -9.93 29.59 18.12
CA ASP A 165 -10.43 30.42 19.22
C ASP A 165 -11.49 29.70 20.07
N CYS A 166 -12.24 28.75 19.50
CA CYS A 166 -13.21 27.95 20.23
C CYS A 166 -12.59 26.83 21.10
N CYS A 167 -11.29 26.53 20.95
CA CYS A 167 -10.63 25.55 21.79
C CYS A 167 -10.22 26.22 23.12
N PRO A 168 -10.85 25.86 24.27
CA PRO A 168 -10.47 26.44 25.55
C PRO A 168 -9.00 26.13 25.82
N ARG A 169 -8.18 27.17 26.03
CA ARG A 169 -6.80 26.99 26.45
C ARG A 169 -6.80 26.21 27.76
N SER A 170 -6.22 25.01 27.75
CA SER A 170 -6.03 24.22 28.97
C SER A 170 -5.30 25.09 29.99
N PRO A 171 -5.83 25.25 31.22
CA PRO A 171 -5.12 25.96 32.26
C PRO A 171 -3.84 25.17 32.61
N GLU A 172 -2.70 25.88 32.61
CA GLU A 172 -1.40 25.37 33.07
C GLU A 172 -1.42 24.90 34.53
#